data_AF-A0A975A186-F1
#
_entry.id   AF-A0A975A186-F1
#
_cell.length_a   1.000
_cell.length_b   1.000
_cell.length_c   1.000
_cell.angle_alpha   90.00
_cell.angle_beta   90.00
_cell.angle_gamma   90.00
#
_symmetry.space_group_name_H-M   'P 1'
#
loop_
_entity.id
_entity.type
_entity.pdbx_description
1 polymer ?
#
loop_
_entity_poly.entity_id
_entity_poly.type
_entity_poly.pdbx_seq_one_letter_code
_entity_poly.pdbx_strand_id
1 'polypeptide(L)'
;MKPTMPHTLRYSAMKYVVAVLFLVLFGCQLDSDKAINRDKFTFKIGSDTQLFFKNVRQSYYDLEENKAANFNVFRLSKRVQSVDRPLLNLAIVINYRQDEAYLLLEPSMDLAELPITIIAEYDSIQTRKEITLAEQNRESTLHFAADLYESILAGGTFYIRSDSTDIPILTSQQEREAFRITVSDYFRLTRVY
;
A
#
# COMPACT_ATOMS: atom_id res chain seq x y z
N MET A 1 26.48 44.81 -34.54
CA MET A 1 25.61 45.53 -33.59
C MET A 1 24.65 44.50 -33.00
N LYS A 2 24.86 44.07 -31.75
CA LYS A 2 24.12 42.95 -31.14
C LYS A 2 23.00 43.55 -30.28
N PRO A 3 21.71 43.22 -30.49
CA PRO A 3 20.63 43.85 -29.76
C PRO A 3 20.61 43.32 -28.32
N THR A 4 20.73 44.24 -27.36
CA THR A 4 20.57 43.99 -25.93
C THR A 4 19.08 43.94 -25.61
N MET A 5 18.60 42.77 -25.18
CA MET A 5 17.23 42.62 -24.66
C MET A 5 17.07 43.38 -23.33
N PRO A 6 15.93 44.05 -23.09
CA PRO A 6 15.67 44.79 -21.85
C PRO A 6 15.51 43.85 -20.65
N HIS A 7 16.21 44.16 -19.56
CA HIS A 7 16.28 43.37 -18.31
C HIS A 7 14.93 43.16 -17.59
N THR A 8 13.87 43.89 -17.96
CA THR A 8 12.55 43.83 -17.33
C THR A 8 11.73 42.61 -17.74
N LEU A 9 11.94 42.04 -18.93
CA LEU A 9 11.21 40.83 -19.37
C LEU A 9 11.66 39.56 -18.63
N ARG A 10 12.92 39.48 -18.19
CA ARG A 10 13.48 38.31 -17.50
C ARG A 10 12.90 38.11 -16.09
N TYR A 11 12.58 39.21 -15.40
CA TYR A 11 12.01 39.15 -14.05
C TYR A 11 10.56 38.65 -14.05
N SER A 12 9.78 38.95 -15.09
CA SER A 12 8.40 38.47 -15.17
C SER A 12 8.34 36.97 -15.44
N ALA A 13 9.18 36.45 -16.34
CA ALA A 13 9.26 35.02 -16.64
C ALA A 13 9.72 34.19 -15.42
N MET A 14 10.69 34.69 -14.64
CA MET A 14 11.16 34.04 -13.42
C MET A 14 10.07 33.90 -12.36
N LYS A 15 9.18 34.90 -12.22
CA LYS A 15 8.04 34.84 -11.29
C LYS A 15 7.04 33.74 -11.66
N TYR A 16 6.74 33.58 -12.96
CA TYR A 16 5.85 32.52 -13.42
C TYR A 16 6.49 31.14 -13.30
N VAL A 17 7.80 31.00 -13.53
CA VAL A 17 8.52 29.74 -13.31
C VAL A 17 8.52 29.35 -11.82
N VAL A 18 8.76 30.31 -10.92
CA VAL A 18 8.70 30.05 -9.46
C VAL A 18 7.27 29.72 -9.02
N ALA A 19 6.26 30.40 -9.57
CA ALA A 19 4.85 30.11 -9.27
C ALA A 19 4.42 28.72 -9.78
N VAL A 20 4.83 28.32 -10.99
CA VAL A 20 4.58 26.98 -11.54
C VAL A 20 5.35 25.92 -10.74
N LEU A 21 6.58 26.19 -10.34
CA LEU A 21 7.35 25.29 -9.48
C LEU A 21 6.67 25.12 -8.11
N PHE A 22 6.15 26.19 -7.51
CA PHE A 22 5.34 26.11 -6.30
C PHE A 22 4.06 25.30 -6.53
N LEU A 23 3.34 25.53 -7.63
CA LEU A 23 2.10 24.81 -7.93
C LEU A 23 2.34 23.32 -8.20
N VAL A 24 3.50 22.96 -8.76
CA VAL A 24 3.92 21.56 -8.94
C VAL A 24 4.36 20.92 -7.62
N LEU A 25 5.04 21.67 -6.74
CA LEU A 25 5.50 21.18 -5.44
C LEU A 25 4.36 21.04 -4.41
N PHE A 26 3.34 21.90 -4.48
CA PHE A 26 2.18 21.90 -3.56
C PHE A 26 0.91 21.30 -4.15
N GLY A 27 0.84 21.07 -5.46
CA GLY A 27 -0.31 20.44 -6.14
C GLY A 27 -0.44 18.93 -5.88
N CYS A 28 0.39 18.37 -5.00
CA CYS A 28 0.36 16.96 -4.62
C CYS A 28 -0.28 16.76 -3.23
N GLN A 29 -1.36 17.48 -2.93
CA GLN A 29 -2.33 16.99 -1.95
C GLN A 29 -3.30 16.07 -2.70
N LEU A 30 -2.80 14.88 -3.04
CA LEU A 30 -3.63 13.79 -3.52
C LEU A 30 -4.66 13.51 -2.43
N ASP A 31 -5.95 13.63 -2.77
CA ASP A 31 -7.10 13.30 -1.91
C ASP A 31 -6.82 12.00 -1.12
N SER A 32 -6.37 12.15 0.12
CA SER A 32 -6.12 11.04 1.05
C SER A 32 -7.39 10.61 1.78
N ASP A 33 -8.52 11.25 1.48
CA ASP A 33 -9.72 11.22 2.32
C ASP A 33 -10.77 10.18 1.91
N LYS A 34 -10.44 9.25 1.01
CA LYS A 34 -11.37 8.16 0.70
C LYS A 34 -11.17 7.01 1.68
N ALA A 35 -11.79 7.16 2.86
CA ALA A 35 -11.99 6.04 3.78
C ALA A 35 -12.58 4.84 3.02
N ILE A 36 -12.08 3.65 3.32
CA ILE A 36 -12.49 2.41 2.68
C ILE A 36 -13.90 2.06 3.18
N ASN A 37 -14.84 1.94 2.25
CA ASN A 37 -16.18 1.45 2.56
C ASN A 37 -16.14 -0.07 2.79
N ARG A 38 -16.11 -0.47 4.06
CA ARG A 38 -16.05 -1.87 4.51
C ARG A 38 -17.30 -2.67 4.14
N ASP A 39 -18.46 -2.02 3.92
CA ASP A 39 -19.69 -2.69 3.46
C ASP A 39 -19.58 -3.24 2.03
N LYS A 40 -18.59 -2.76 1.27
CA LYS A 40 -18.27 -3.27 -0.07
C LYS A 40 -17.29 -4.43 -0.06
N PHE A 41 -16.80 -4.87 1.10
CA PHE A 41 -15.86 -5.97 1.17
C PHE A 41 -16.45 -7.23 0.55
N THR A 42 -15.68 -7.77 -0.39
CA THR A 42 -15.99 -8.99 -1.10
C THR A 42 -14.70 -9.64 -1.53
N PHE A 43 -14.71 -10.96 -1.62
CA PHE A 43 -13.61 -11.73 -2.18
C PHE A 43 -13.81 -11.99 -3.68
N LYS A 44 -15.01 -11.71 -4.21
CA LYS A 44 -15.36 -12.01 -5.60
C LYS A 44 -14.61 -11.11 -6.58
N ILE A 45 -14.08 -11.72 -7.63
CA ILE A 45 -13.47 -11.01 -8.76
C ILE A 45 -14.38 -11.08 -9.99
N GLY A 46 -14.29 -10.07 -10.83
CA GLY A 46 -14.97 -10.01 -12.11
C GLY A 46 -14.10 -10.46 -13.26
N SER A 47 -14.72 -10.93 -14.36
CA SER A 47 -13.96 -11.21 -15.58
C SER A 47 -13.24 -9.98 -16.13
N ASP A 48 -13.85 -8.79 -16.01
CA ASP A 48 -13.27 -7.50 -16.36
C ASP A 48 -12.09 -7.12 -15.45
N THR A 49 -12.25 -7.21 -14.13
CA THR A 49 -11.18 -6.86 -13.18
C THR A 49 -10.02 -7.85 -13.21
N GLN A 50 -10.32 -9.14 -13.41
CA GLN A 50 -9.32 -10.18 -13.63
C GLN A 50 -8.54 -9.93 -14.92
N LEU A 51 -9.22 -9.61 -16.03
CA LEU A 51 -8.57 -9.30 -17.31
C LEU A 51 -7.69 -8.04 -17.17
N PHE A 52 -8.17 -7.01 -16.48
CA PHE A 52 -7.38 -5.82 -16.17
C PHE A 52 -6.14 -6.18 -15.35
N PHE A 53 -6.29 -6.94 -14.26
CA PHE A 53 -5.15 -7.34 -13.42
C PHE A 53 -4.12 -8.12 -14.25
N LYS A 54 -4.56 -9.10 -15.03
CA LYS A 54 -3.70 -9.91 -15.90
C LYS A 54 -2.91 -9.06 -16.90
N ASN A 55 -3.57 -8.10 -17.55
CA ASN A 55 -2.96 -7.33 -18.64
C ASN A 55 -2.16 -6.12 -18.16
N VAL A 56 -2.52 -5.54 -17.02
CA VAL A 56 -1.99 -4.24 -16.57
C VAL A 56 -1.17 -4.36 -15.29
N ARG A 57 -1.53 -5.25 -14.37
CA ARG A 57 -0.92 -5.31 -13.03
C ARG A 57 0.03 -6.48 -12.85
N GLN A 58 -0.28 -7.65 -13.43
CA GLN A 58 0.44 -8.90 -13.19
C GLN A 58 1.95 -8.80 -13.46
N SER A 59 2.38 -8.01 -14.45
CA SER A 59 3.80 -7.85 -14.78
C SER A 59 4.64 -7.18 -13.69
N TYR A 60 4.02 -6.56 -12.68
CA TYR A 60 4.70 -6.00 -11.51
C TYR A 60 4.86 -6.99 -10.35
N TYR A 61 4.40 -8.22 -10.51
CA TYR A 61 4.36 -9.24 -9.47
C TYR A 61 5.18 -10.47 -9.86
N ASP A 62 5.86 -11.03 -8.87
CA ASP A 62 6.38 -12.38 -8.93
C ASP A 62 5.20 -13.34 -8.78
N LEU A 63 5.11 -14.32 -9.67
CA LEU A 63 4.05 -15.31 -9.71
C LEU A 63 4.56 -16.67 -9.22
N GLU A 64 3.91 -17.20 -8.20
CA GLU A 64 4.00 -18.60 -7.80
C GLU A 64 2.69 -19.32 -8.18
N GLU A 65 2.77 -20.29 -9.08
CA GLU A 65 1.63 -21.09 -9.51
C GLU A 65 1.52 -22.38 -8.68
N ASN A 66 0.40 -22.58 -8.00
CA ASN A 66 0.06 -23.88 -7.44
C ASN A 66 -0.93 -24.61 -8.36
N LYS A 67 -0.38 -25.36 -9.31
CA LYS A 67 -1.17 -26.10 -10.31
C LYS A 67 -2.09 -27.16 -9.69
N ALA A 68 -1.72 -27.73 -8.54
CA ALA A 68 -2.54 -28.75 -7.88
C ALA A 68 -3.81 -28.14 -7.26
N ALA A 69 -3.69 -26.95 -6.67
CA ALA A 69 -4.78 -26.29 -5.97
C ALA A 69 -5.48 -25.20 -6.81
N ASN A 70 -4.99 -24.88 -8.01
CA ASN A 70 -5.49 -23.83 -8.91
C ASN A 70 -5.54 -22.44 -8.25
N PHE A 71 -4.59 -22.16 -7.37
CA PHE A 71 -4.36 -20.80 -6.90
C PHE A 71 -3.02 -20.26 -7.43
N ASN A 72 -3.02 -18.97 -7.73
CA ASN A 72 -1.83 -18.22 -8.06
C ASN A 72 -1.55 -17.22 -6.94
N VAL A 73 -0.30 -17.16 -6.48
CA VAL A 73 0.17 -16.23 -5.46
C VAL A 73 1.00 -15.16 -6.15
N PHE A 74 0.57 -13.91 -6.05
CA PHE A 74 1.21 -12.75 -6.64
C PHE A 74 1.86 -11.91 -5.55
N ARG A 75 3.18 -11.80 -5.56
CA ARG A 75 3.96 -10.97 -4.63
C ARG A 75 4.56 -9.80 -5.37
N LEU A 76 4.36 -8.58 -4.90
CA LEU A 76 4.87 -7.41 -5.62
C LEU A 76 6.41 -7.51 -5.75
N SER A 77 6.94 -7.44 -6.97
CA SER A 77 8.38 -7.67 -7.22
C SER A 77 9.27 -6.60 -6.57
N LYS A 78 8.72 -5.40 -6.35
CA LYS A 78 9.42 -4.28 -5.69
C LYS A 78 9.39 -4.33 -4.16
N ARG A 79 8.80 -5.35 -3.54
CA ARG A 79 8.77 -5.48 -2.07
C ARG A 79 10.17 -5.66 -1.50
N VAL A 80 10.38 -5.23 -0.27
CA VAL A 80 11.60 -5.54 0.48
C VAL A 80 11.53 -7.00 0.91
N GLN A 81 12.59 -7.77 0.69
CA GLN A 81 12.62 -9.21 0.96
C GLN A 81 13.46 -9.60 2.18
N SER A 82 14.44 -8.77 2.56
CA SER A 82 15.34 -9.06 3.68
C SER A 82 15.82 -7.77 4.33
N VAL A 83 15.65 -7.70 5.65
CA VAL A 83 16.21 -6.71 6.58
C VAL A 83 16.32 -7.37 7.98
N ASP A 84 17.10 -6.78 8.88
CA ASP A 84 17.31 -7.30 10.25
C ASP A 84 16.16 -6.98 11.23
N ARG A 85 14.93 -6.88 10.71
CA ARG A 85 13.70 -6.61 11.48
C ARG A 85 12.49 -7.23 10.79
N PRO A 86 11.34 -7.36 11.47
CA PRO A 86 10.14 -7.90 10.84
C PRO A 86 9.68 -7.04 9.64
N LEU A 87 9.33 -7.69 8.54
CA LEU A 87 8.67 -7.09 7.39
C LEU A 87 7.21 -7.51 7.33
N LEU A 88 6.35 -6.59 6.89
CA LEU A 88 4.95 -6.88 6.60
C LEU A 88 4.75 -6.85 5.08
N ASN A 89 4.95 -8.00 4.46
CA ASN A 89 4.65 -8.18 3.05
C ASN A 89 3.27 -8.78 2.88
N LEU A 90 2.60 -8.37 1.81
CA LEU A 90 1.34 -8.96 1.36
C LEU A 90 1.53 -9.67 0.02
N ALA A 91 0.77 -10.73 -0.15
CA ALA A 91 0.53 -11.36 -1.44
C ALA A 91 -0.95 -11.29 -1.79
N ILE A 92 -1.26 -11.21 -3.09
CA ILE A 92 -2.61 -11.42 -3.62
C ILE A 92 -2.69 -12.88 -4.04
N VAL A 93 -3.60 -13.63 -3.44
CA VAL A 93 -3.90 -15.01 -3.83
C VAL A 93 -5.14 -14.99 -4.68
N ILE A 94 -5.08 -15.50 -5.91
CA ILE A 94 -6.25 -15.65 -6.78
C ILE A 94 -6.61 -17.13 -6.88
N ASN A 95 -7.83 -17.47 -6.46
CA ASN A 95 -8.44 -18.78 -6.68
C ASN A 95 -9.38 -18.71 -7.90
N TYR A 96 -8.85 -19.11 -9.07
CA TYR A 96 -9.62 -19.07 -10.31
C TYR A 96 -10.79 -20.06 -10.35
N ARG A 97 -10.83 -21.05 -9.46
CA ARG A 97 -11.96 -22.00 -9.41
C ARG A 97 -13.19 -21.40 -8.73
N GLN A 98 -12.98 -20.43 -7.85
CA GLN A 98 -14.05 -19.81 -7.05
C GLN A 98 -14.36 -18.38 -7.47
N ASP A 99 -13.65 -17.87 -8.49
CA ASP A 99 -13.62 -16.46 -8.86
C ASP A 99 -13.41 -15.57 -7.63
N GLU A 100 -12.40 -15.93 -6.83
CA GLU A 100 -12.07 -15.24 -5.58
C GLU A 100 -10.61 -14.79 -5.53
N ALA A 101 -10.39 -13.67 -4.84
CA ALA A 101 -9.06 -13.19 -4.47
C ALA A 101 -9.00 -12.89 -2.97
N TYR A 102 -7.85 -13.15 -2.37
CA TYR A 102 -7.56 -12.92 -0.96
C TYR A 102 -6.23 -12.17 -0.78
N LEU A 103 -6.12 -11.44 0.31
CA LEU A 103 -4.84 -10.95 0.82
C LEU A 103 -4.24 -12.01 1.74
N LEU A 104 -2.95 -12.29 1.57
CA LEU A 104 -2.17 -13.15 2.45
C LEU A 104 -1.04 -12.32 3.06
N LEU A 105 -0.98 -12.27 4.39
CA LEU A 105 0.15 -11.68 5.11
C LEU A 105 1.32 -12.68 5.14
N GLU A 106 2.51 -12.23 4.74
CA GLU A 106 3.74 -13.02 4.74
C GLU A 106 4.82 -12.29 5.56
N PRO A 107 4.82 -12.46 6.89
CA PRO A 107 5.86 -11.86 7.72
C PRO A 107 7.22 -12.53 7.48
N SER A 108 8.30 -11.76 7.46
CA SER A 108 9.65 -12.26 7.11
C SER A 108 10.43 -12.95 8.24
N MET A 109 10.06 -12.73 9.51
CA MET A 109 10.79 -13.22 10.69
C MET A 109 9.87 -13.22 11.92
N ASP A 110 9.95 -14.26 12.78
CA ASP A 110 9.41 -14.48 14.16
C ASP A 110 8.11 -13.78 14.64
N LEU A 111 7.33 -13.19 13.75
CA LEU A 111 5.93 -12.80 13.97
C LEU A 111 5.00 -14.03 13.83
N ALA A 112 5.54 -15.22 14.06
CA ALA A 112 4.86 -16.49 13.84
C ALA A 112 3.71 -16.72 14.84
N GLU A 113 3.63 -15.90 15.89
CA GLU A 113 2.58 -15.97 16.88
C GLU A 113 1.54 -14.87 16.64
N LEU A 114 0.34 -15.33 16.28
CA LEU A 114 -0.87 -14.52 16.36
C LEU A 114 -1.27 -14.40 17.84
N PRO A 115 -1.84 -13.26 18.26
CA PRO A 115 -2.22 -12.11 17.45
C PRO A 115 -1.05 -11.16 17.15
N ILE A 116 -1.03 -10.56 15.96
CA ILE A 116 -0.09 -9.47 15.63
C ILE A 116 -0.79 -8.14 15.94
N THR A 117 -0.19 -7.31 16.80
CA THR A 117 -0.70 -5.95 17.07
C THR A 117 0.28 -4.90 16.54
N ILE A 118 -0.23 -4.05 15.66
CA ILE A 118 0.47 -2.88 15.11
C ILE A 118 -0.03 -1.63 15.80
N ILE A 119 0.92 -0.75 16.03
CA ILE A 119 0.74 0.55 16.60
C ILE A 119 1.02 1.58 15.52
N ALA A 120 0.01 2.38 15.19
CA ALA A 120 0.15 3.54 14.32
C ALA A 120 0.11 4.83 15.15
N GLU A 121 1.17 5.63 15.07
CA GLU A 121 1.30 6.91 15.76
C GLU A 121 1.29 8.08 14.78
N TYR A 122 0.62 9.17 15.14
CA TYR A 122 0.45 10.35 14.29
C TYR A 122 0.96 11.60 14.99
N ASP A 123 2.12 12.10 14.56
CA ASP A 123 2.84 13.23 15.19
C ASP A 123 2.01 14.51 15.26
N SER A 124 1.16 14.76 14.27
CA SER A 124 0.37 16.00 14.16
C SER A 124 -0.75 16.11 15.19
N ILE A 125 -1.25 14.99 15.71
CA ILE A 125 -2.45 14.93 16.57
C ILE A 125 -2.24 14.14 17.86
N GLN A 126 -1.00 13.73 18.16
CA GLN A 126 -0.64 12.91 19.35
C GLN A 126 -1.62 11.75 19.60
N THR A 127 -2.06 11.10 18.52
CA THR A 127 -3.03 10.01 18.57
C THR A 127 -2.35 8.70 18.21
N ARG A 128 -2.78 7.62 18.87
CA ARG A 128 -2.35 6.24 18.62
C ARG A 128 -3.55 5.40 18.18
N LYS A 129 -3.39 4.61 17.13
CA LYS A 129 -4.36 3.58 16.70
C LYS A 129 -3.70 2.21 16.86
N GLU A 130 -4.41 1.26 17.47
CA GLU A 130 -4.01 -0.15 17.47
C GLU A 130 -4.72 -0.88 16.35
N ILE A 131 -3.99 -1.72 15.63
CA ILE A 131 -4.47 -2.52 14.49
C ILE A 131 -4.03 -3.95 14.74
N THR A 132 -4.99 -4.83 15.02
CA THR A 132 -4.69 -6.20 15.43
C THR A 132 -5.16 -7.21 14.39
N LEU A 133 -4.25 -8.10 13.98
CA LEU A 133 -4.58 -9.33 13.28
C LEU A 133 -4.72 -10.43 14.33
N ALA A 134 -5.95 -10.76 14.70
CA ALA A 134 -6.21 -11.78 15.70
C ALA A 134 -5.95 -13.20 15.18
N GLU A 135 -6.30 -13.43 13.91
CA GLU A 135 -6.17 -14.72 13.24
C GLU A 135 -5.87 -14.53 11.76
N GLN A 136 -5.17 -15.48 11.15
CA GLN A 136 -4.80 -15.41 9.74
C GLN A 136 -5.84 -16.12 8.85
N ASN A 137 -7.03 -15.54 8.77
CA ASN A 137 -8.05 -15.89 7.78
C ASN A 137 -8.32 -14.73 6.83
N ARG A 138 -9.04 -14.99 5.73
CA ARG A 138 -9.27 -14.00 4.66
C ARG A 138 -10.02 -12.76 5.15
N GLU A 139 -10.99 -12.90 6.05
CA GLU A 139 -11.77 -11.78 6.61
C GLU A 139 -10.89 -10.91 7.52
N SER A 140 -10.26 -11.51 8.54
CA SER A 140 -9.41 -10.80 9.48
C SER A 140 -8.21 -10.15 8.78
N THR A 141 -7.62 -10.82 7.79
CA THR A 141 -6.50 -10.26 7.00
C THR A 141 -6.95 -9.07 6.15
N LEU A 142 -8.15 -9.14 5.56
CA LEU A 142 -8.71 -8.03 4.77
C LEU A 142 -8.96 -6.79 5.64
N HIS A 143 -9.58 -6.95 6.81
CA HIS A 143 -9.82 -5.86 7.74
C HIS A 143 -8.50 -5.25 8.24
N PHE A 144 -7.57 -6.09 8.69
CA PHE A 144 -6.25 -5.68 9.13
C PHE A 144 -5.50 -4.89 8.04
N ALA A 145 -5.49 -5.40 6.80
CA ALA A 145 -4.81 -4.75 5.69
C ALA A 145 -5.46 -3.42 5.31
N ALA A 146 -6.80 -3.32 5.38
CA ALA A 146 -7.53 -2.08 5.15
C ALA A 146 -7.20 -1.01 6.21
N ASP A 147 -7.21 -1.40 7.49
CA ASP A 147 -6.87 -0.49 8.58
C ASP A 147 -5.44 0.02 8.48
N LEU A 148 -4.49 -0.88 8.19
CA LEU A 148 -3.09 -0.51 8.03
C LEU A 148 -2.87 0.36 6.78
N TYR A 149 -3.57 0.07 5.69
CA TYR A 149 -3.55 0.87 4.48
C TYR A 149 -4.03 2.30 4.72
N GLU A 150 -5.18 2.49 5.38
CA GLU A 150 -5.68 3.82 5.73
C GLU A 150 -4.69 4.56 6.65
N SER A 151 -4.09 3.85 7.61
CA SER A 151 -3.08 4.44 8.48
C SER A 151 -1.81 4.85 7.72
N ILE A 152 -1.40 4.10 6.68
CA ILE A 152 -0.27 4.46 5.81
C ILE A 152 -0.59 5.73 5.03
N LEU A 153 -1.80 5.84 4.48
CA LEU A 153 -2.26 7.04 3.77
C LEU A 153 -2.29 8.28 4.67
N ALA A 154 -2.74 8.11 5.91
CA ALA A 154 -2.75 9.15 6.93
C ALA A 154 -1.34 9.51 7.47
N GLY A 155 -0.27 8.91 6.95
CA GLY A 155 1.10 9.28 7.28
C GLY A 155 1.58 8.79 8.65
N GLY A 156 0.95 7.77 9.25
CA GLY A 156 1.34 7.27 10.56
C GLY A 156 2.75 6.67 10.59
N THR A 157 3.37 6.60 11.77
CA THR A 157 4.60 5.84 12.07
C THR A 157 4.23 4.51 12.73
N PHE A 158 4.90 3.42 12.36
CA PHE A 158 4.43 2.07 12.67
C PHE A 158 5.40 1.26 13.51
N TYR A 159 4.83 0.57 14.49
CA TYR A 159 5.56 -0.37 15.34
C TYR A 159 4.75 -1.65 15.49
N ILE A 160 5.44 -2.78 15.62
CA ILE A 160 4.83 -4.03 16.11
C ILE A 160 5.02 -4.07 17.62
N ARG A 161 3.94 -4.34 18.34
CA ARG A 161 3.98 -4.60 19.77
C ARG A 161 4.61 -5.96 20.03
N SER A 162 5.66 -5.99 20.84
CA SER A 162 6.30 -7.20 21.37
C SER A 162 6.43 -7.07 22.89
N ASP A 163 6.57 -8.19 23.60
CA ASP A 163 6.60 -8.24 25.07
C ASP A 163 7.71 -7.38 25.69
N SER A 164 8.83 -7.21 24.97
CA SER A 164 10.02 -6.50 25.47
C SER A 164 10.08 -5.05 25.00
N THR A 165 9.72 -4.75 23.75
CA THR A 165 9.80 -3.41 23.14
C THR A 165 8.96 -3.31 21.86
N ASP A 166 8.48 -2.10 21.55
CA ASP A 166 7.85 -1.79 20.26
C ASP A 166 8.91 -1.79 19.13
N ILE A 167 8.75 -2.68 18.14
CA ILE A 167 9.71 -2.88 17.05
C ILE A 167 9.28 -2.07 15.82
N PRO A 168 10.10 -1.18 15.26
CA PRO A 168 9.70 -0.34 14.14
C PRO A 168 9.51 -1.15 12.85
N ILE A 169 8.46 -0.83 12.10
CA ILE A 169 8.10 -1.48 10.83
C ILE A 169 7.66 -0.44 9.80
N LEU A 170 7.58 -0.84 8.52
CA LEU A 170 7.19 0.05 7.43
C LEU A 170 8.00 1.37 7.45
N THR A 171 9.29 1.28 7.78
CA THR A 171 10.12 2.46 8.03
C THR A 171 10.64 3.08 6.74
N SER A 172 10.75 2.28 5.68
CA SER A 172 11.13 2.76 4.36
C SER A 172 9.90 3.14 3.51
N GLN A 173 10.07 4.12 2.62
CA GLN A 173 9.05 4.43 1.62
C GLN A 173 8.74 3.22 0.73
N GLN A 174 9.75 2.39 0.43
CA GLN A 174 9.58 1.20 -0.39
C GLN A 174 8.65 0.17 0.27
N GLU A 175 8.79 -0.09 1.58
CA GLU A 175 7.87 -0.98 2.32
C GLU A 175 6.44 -0.46 2.31
N ARG A 176 6.26 0.84 2.62
CA ARG A 176 4.95 1.49 2.63
C ARG A 176 4.28 1.43 1.26
N GLU A 177 5.02 1.77 0.20
CA GLU A 177 4.50 1.74 -1.16
C GLU A 177 4.21 0.32 -1.63
N ALA A 178 5.03 -0.67 -1.27
CA ALA A 178 4.76 -2.06 -1.59
C ALA A 178 3.44 -2.52 -0.98
N PHE A 179 3.24 -2.28 0.32
CA PHE A 179 1.99 -2.58 1.02
C PHE A 179 0.80 -1.85 0.40
N ARG A 180 0.92 -0.53 0.19
CA ARG A 180 -0.12 0.33 -0.37
C ARG A 180 -0.54 -0.12 -1.78
N ILE A 181 0.43 -0.42 -2.64
CA ILE A 181 0.17 -0.87 -4.01
C ILE A 181 -0.57 -2.21 -3.99
N THR A 182 -0.11 -3.17 -3.18
CA THR A 182 -0.73 -4.50 -3.11
C THR A 182 -2.18 -4.43 -2.64
N VAL A 183 -2.46 -3.68 -1.57
CA VAL A 183 -3.85 -3.48 -1.09
C VAL A 183 -4.70 -2.72 -2.11
N SER A 184 -4.16 -1.67 -2.73
CA SER A 184 -4.89 -0.91 -3.75
C SER A 184 -5.23 -1.74 -4.98
N ASP A 185 -4.33 -2.62 -5.42
CA ASP A 185 -4.56 -3.51 -6.55
C ASP A 185 -5.59 -4.57 -6.20
N TYR A 186 -5.53 -5.10 -4.99
CA TYR A 186 -6.54 -6.00 -4.45
C TYR A 186 -7.94 -5.38 -4.47
N PHE A 187 -8.10 -4.15 -3.97
CA PHE A 187 -9.40 -3.46 -3.96
C PHE A 187 -9.95 -3.16 -5.35
N ARG A 188 -9.08 -2.89 -6.33
CA ARG A 188 -9.51 -2.77 -7.74
C ARG A 188 -9.93 -4.12 -8.30
N LEU A 189 -9.19 -5.18 -7.96
CA LEU A 189 -9.50 -6.55 -8.40
C LEU A 189 -10.86 -7.03 -7.86
N THR A 190 -11.21 -6.66 -6.63
CA THR A 190 -12.48 -7.03 -5.97
C THR A 190 -13.59 -5.96 -6.07
N ARG A 191 -13.39 -4.87 -6.82
CA ARG A 191 -14.35 -3.76 -7.02
C ARG A 191 -14.78 -3.04 -5.74
N VAL A 192 -13.93 -3.02 -4.72
CA VAL A 192 -14.10 -2.14 -3.56
C VAL A 192 -13.87 -0.68 -3.98
N TYR A 193 -12.93 -0.48 -4.91
CA TYR A 193 -12.69 0.79 -5.61
C TYR A 193 -13.40 0.87 -6.95
#